data_AF-A0A3S1GHJ6-F1
#
_entry.id   AF-A0A3S1GHJ6-F1
#
_cell.length_a   1.000
_cell.length_b   1.000
_cell.length_c   1.000
_cell.angle_alpha   90.00
_cell.angle_beta   90.00
_cell.angle_gamma   90.00
#
_symmetry.space_group_name_H-M   'P 1'
#
loop_
_entity.id
_entity.type
_entity.pdbx_description
1 polymer ?
#
loop_
_entity_poly.entity_id
_entity_poly.type
_entity_poly.pdbx_seq_one_letter_code
_entity_poly.pdbx_strand_id
1 'polypeptide(L)'
;MGVKKGLWIALPVLAIALAAIWSSGLAGIWTEGMASIANKTTEYQANGELVEGEYSVTIDLSNLSGNIGKELYNDGVHRIYVSWIDNTGNYGTGGYRIGFRSSGRYSIKGATLVSGIEHRTIDDHTFTMNMSAKMTAEYKGKRYACSEFSTGGLNYKDGDEFGFYLFPSSAYESNEVSLNETGIVKLTVTNLYKNVWSTK
;
A
#
# COMPACT_ATOMS: atom_id res chain seq x y z
N MET A 1 54.39 -1.25 18.81
CA MET A 1 53.29 -1.28 19.79
C MET A 1 52.51 0.03 19.70
N GLY A 2 51.61 0.17 18.70
CA GLY A 2 51.02 1.48 18.35
C GLY A 2 49.51 1.49 18.06
N VAL A 3 48.82 0.36 18.19
CA VAL A 3 47.40 0.23 17.76
C VAL A 3 46.39 0.50 18.89
N LYS A 4 46.83 0.65 20.14
CA LYS A 4 45.88 0.68 21.27
C LYS A 4 45.13 2.00 21.45
N LYS A 5 45.73 3.17 21.20
CA LYS A 5 45.10 4.47 21.57
C LYS A 5 43.88 4.87 20.74
N GLY A 6 43.84 4.54 19.45
CA GLY A 6 42.68 4.86 18.58
C GLY A 6 41.43 4.02 18.90
N LEU A 7 41.62 2.77 19.34
CA LEU A 7 40.53 1.84 19.64
C LEU A 7 39.73 2.24 20.89
N TRP A 8 40.40 2.80 21.91
CA TRP A 8 39.76 3.24 23.16
C TRP A 8 38.93 4.52 23.02
N ILE A 9 39.17 5.35 22.00
CA ILE A 9 38.38 6.56 21.71
C ILE A 9 37.23 6.23 20.74
N ALA A 10 37.43 5.30 19.82
CA ALA A 10 36.41 4.89 18.86
C ALA A 10 35.19 4.23 19.51
N LEU A 11 35.40 3.39 20.54
CA LEU A 11 34.33 2.65 21.23
C LEU A 11 33.31 3.57 21.96
N PRO A 12 33.73 4.55 22.79
CA PRO A 12 32.81 5.50 23.42
C PRO A 12 32.06 6.37 22.41
N VAL A 13 32.76 6.83 21.36
CA VAL A 13 32.14 7.65 20.30
C VAL A 13 31.07 6.83 19.56
N LEU A 14 31.35 5.56 19.25
CA LEU A 14 30.39 4.65 18.65
C LEU A 14 29.19 4.39 19.58
N ALA A 15 29.43 4.19 20.88
CA ALA A 15 28.37 3.99 21.86
C ALA A 15 27.46 5.23 22.00
N ILE A 16 28.04 6.43 22.02
CA ILE A 16 27.29 7.70 22.05
C ILE A 16 26.48 7.88 20.75
N ALA A 17 27.09 7.59 19.59
CA ALA A 17 26.39 7.67 18.31
C ALA A 17 25.21 6.68 18.23
N LEU A 18 25.40 5.44 18.69
CA LEU A 18 24.34 4.43 18.75
C LEU A 18 23.22 4.83 19.71
N ALA A 19 23.55 5.38 20.89
CA ALA A 19 22.59 5.90 21.85
C ALA A 19 21.81 7.09 21.28
N ALA A 20 22.48 8.00 20.56
CA ALA A 20 21.85 9.12 19.87
C ALA A 20 20.87 8.64 18.79
N ILE A 21 21.27 7.67 17.96
CA ILE A 21 20.39 7.07 16.93
C ILE A 21 19.16 6.41 17.56
N TRP A 22 19.34 5.66 18.65
CA TRP A 22 18.23 5.04 19.39
C TRP A 22 17.28 6.07 19.99
N SER A 23 17.80 7.11 20.65
CA SER A 23 16.98 8.15 21.30
C SER A 23 16.23 9.08 20.33
N SER A 24 16.75 9.23 19.11
CA SER A 24 16.17 10.14 18.10
C SER A 24 14.97 9.58 17.34
N GLY A 25 14.58 8.31 17.53
CA GLY A 25 13.54 7.66 16.72
C GLY A 25 13.99 7.30 15.29
N LEU A 26 15.22 7.64 14.89
CA LEU A 26 15.80 7.26 13.60
C LEU A 26 15.87 5.73 13.42
N ALA A 27 16.06 4.98 14.51
CA ALA A 27 16.06 3.53 14.48
C ALA A 27 14.73 2.95 13.97
N GLY A 28 13.58 3.44 14.48
CA GLY A 28 12.25 3.00 14.06
C GLY A 28 11.95 3.33 12.60
N ILE A 29 12.32 4.52 12.14
CA ILE A 29 12.19 4.93 10.73
C ILE A 29 13.02 4.03 9.80
N TRP A 30 14.20 3.58 10.26
CA TRP A 30 15.06 2.68 9.49
C TRP A 30 14.53 1.25 9.43
N THR A 31 13.95 0.72 10.51
CA THR A 31 13.49 -0.67 10.58
C THR A 31 12.05 -0.84 10.11
N GLU A 32 11.14 0.03 10.55
CA GLU A 32 9.69 -0.07 10.38
C GLU A 32 9.14 0.97 9.38
N GLY A 33 9.91 1.99 9.03
CA GLY A 33 9.50 3.00 8.07
C GLY A 33 8.28 3.80 8.52
N MET A 34 7.28 3.92 7.66
CA MET A 34 6.04 4.66 7.90
C MET A 34 5.26 4.13 9.12
N ALA A 35 5.31 2.82 9.38
CA ALA A 35 4.65 2.23 10.54
C ALA A 35 5.16 2.80 11.87
N SER A 36 6.45 3.16 11.95
CA SER A 36 7.02 3.79 13.15
C SER A 36 6.42 5.16 13.49
N ILE A 37 5.77 5.81 12.52
CA ILE A 37 5.09 7.09 12.68
C ILE A 37 3.61 6.84 12.96
N ALA A 38 2.96 6.03 12.12
CA ALA A 38 1.53 5.77 12.24
C ALA A 38 1.13 5.11 13.56
N ASN A 39 1.98 4.25 14.12
CA ASN A 39 1.74 3.56 15.38
C ASN A 39 2.05 4.41 16.63
N LYS A 40 2.68 5.58 16.46
CA LYS A 40 3.01 6.51 17.55
C LYS A 40 1.94 7.58 17.72
N THR A 41 0.74 7.14 18.07
CA THR A 41 -0.48 7.96 18.28
C THR A 41 -0.32 9.06 19.34
N THR A 42 0.64 8.96 20.25
CA THR A 42 0.94 10.01 21.25
C THR A 42 1.79 11.15 20.69
N GLU A 43 2.67 10.87 19.74
CA GLU A 43 3.59 11.85 19.11
C GLU A 43 3.01 12.44 17.81
N TYR A 44 2.19 11.66 17.09
CA TYR A 44 1.63 12.04 15.80
C TYR A 44 0.10 12.02 15.84
N GLN A 45 -0.52 12.97 15.14
CA GLN A 45 -1.94 12.96 14.82
C GLN A 45 -2.17 12.46 13.40
N ALA A 46 -3.17 11.60 13.23
CA ALA A 46 -3.62 11.10 11.95
C ALA A 46 -4.78 11.97 11.44
N ASN A 47 -4.66 12.46 10.21
CA ASN A 47 -5.69 13.17 9.47
C ASN A 47 -5.74 12.61 8.05
N GLY A 48 -6.78 12.96 7.31
CA GLY A 48 -6.82 12.62 5.90
C GLY A 48 -8.08 13.09 5.20
N GLU A 49 -8.10 12.83 3.90
CA GLU A 49 -9.18 13.24 3.01
C GLU A 49 -9.27 12.30 1.81
N LEU A 50 -10.44 12.25 1.18
CA LEU A 50 -10.59 11.59 -0.11
C LEU A 50 -9.82 12.35 -1.18
N VAL A 51 -9.12 11.60 -2.03
CA VAL A 51 -8.50 12.13 -3.24
C VAL A 51 -9.55 12.11 -4.35
N GLU A 52 -9.91 13.29 -4.85
CA GLU A 52 -10.87 13.40 -5.93
C GLU A 52 -10.35 12.78 -7.23
N GLY A 53 -11.25 12.21 -8.02
CA GLY A 53 -10.97 11.71 -9.37
C GLY A 53 -11.19 10.22 -9.58
N GLU A 54 -10.99 9.83 -10.83
CA GLU A 54 -11.03 8.44 -11.28
C GLU A 54 -9.67 8.08 -11.87
N TYR A 55 -9.09 6.98 -11.41
CA TYR A 55 -7.75 6.55 -11.76
C TYR A 55 -7.84 5.21 -12.49
N SER A 56 -7.16 5.09 -13.64
CA SER A 56 -7.29 3.89 -14.47
C SER A 56 -5.96 3.23 -14.78
N VAL A 57 -5.98 1.90 -14.85
CA VAL A 57 -4.88 1.07 -15.32
C VAL A 57 -5.41 -0.05 -16.21
N THR A 58 -4.63 -0.41 -17.23
CA THR A 58 -5.00 -1.44 -18.21
C THR A 58 -4.23 -2.73 -17.97
N ILE A 59 -4.95 -3.83 -17.81
CA ILE A 59 -4.44 -5.16 -17.48
C ILE A 59 -4.62 -6.11 -18.66
N ASP A 60 -3.55 -6.79 -19.06
CA ASP A 60 -3.59 -7.86 -20.06
C ASP A 60 -3.71 -9.22 -19.36
N LEU A 61 -4.87 -9.86 -19.48
CA LEU A 61 -5.14 -11.18 -18.90
C LEU A 61 -4.37 -12.31 -19.58
N SER A 62 -3.84 -12.06 -20.79
CA SER A 62 -3.01 -13.00 -21.54
C SER A 62 -1.58 -13.06 -21.00
N ASN A 63 -1.16 -12.04 -20.24
CA ASN A 63 0.17 -11.92 -19.66
C ASN A 63 0.11 -11.24 -18.28
N LEU A 64 -0.30 -12.00 -17.26
CA LEU A 64 -0.48 -11.49 -15.90
C LEU A 64 0.79 -10.82 -15.34
N SER A 65 1.94 -11.49 -15.46
CA SER A 65 3.22 -10.95 -14.94
C SER A 65 3.66 -9.67 -15.66
N GLY A 66 3.30 -9.49 -16.92
CA GLY A 66 3.56 -8.25 -17.67
C GLY A 66 2.80 -7.01 -17.16
N ASN A 67 1.86 -7.19 -16.22
CA ASN A 67 1.13 -6.07 -15.61
C ASN A 67 1.78 -5.53 -14.34
N ILE A 68 2.74 -6.25 -13.74
CA ILE A 68 3.37 -5.85 -12.48
C ILE A 68 4.14 -4.54 -12.68
N GLY A 69 3.97 -3.60 -11.75
CA GLY A 69 4.58 -2.28 -11.79
C GLY A 69 3.83 -1.25 -12.63
N LYS A 70 2.75 -1.62 -13.34
CA LYS A 70 1.87 -0.64 -14.01
C LYS A 70 1.26 0.31 -12.99
N GLU A 71 1.29 1.61 -13.31
CA GLU A 71 0.84 2.66 -12.40
C GLU A 71 -0.67 2.88 -12.51
N LEU A 72 -1.32 2.95 -11.35
CA LEU A 72 -2.70 3.40 -11.21
C LEU A 72 -2.75 4.89 -10.84
N TYR A 73 -1.85 5.32 -9.96
CA TYR A 73 -1.77 6.69 -9.45
C TYR A 73 -0.30 7.10 -9.30
N ASN A 74 0.02 8.34 -9.67
CA ASN A 74 1.33 8.94 -9.46
C ASN A 74 1.23 10.48 -9.46
N ASP A 75 1.50 11.12 -8.33
CA ASP A 75 1.56 12.59 -8.22
C ASP A 75 2.99 13.12 -8.05
N GLY A 76 3.99 12.26 -8.28
CA GLY A 76 5.41 12.55 -8.08
C GLY A 76 5.90 12.35 -6.64
N VAL A 77 5.00 12.21 -5.66
CA VAL A 77 5.33 11.94 -4.25
C VAL A 77 4.76 10.61 -3.77
N HIS A 78 3.52 10.32 -4.17
CA HIS A 78 2.80 9.09 -3.88
C HIS A 78 2.57 8.31 -5.16
N ARG A 79 2.62 6.99 -5.04
CA ARG A 79 2.45 6.07 -6.17
C ARG A 79 1.59 4.89 -5.74
N ILE A 80 0.69 4.48 -6.61
CA ILE A 80 -0.03 3.21 -6.49
C ILE A 80 0.21 2.43 -7.77
N TYR A 81 0.64 1.18 -7.64
CA TYR A 81 0.97 0.34 -8.77
C TYR A 81 0.58 -1.12 -8.53
N VAL A 82 0.43 -1.87 -9.61
CA VAL A 82 0.12 -3.30 -9.57
C VAL A 82 1.28 -4.06 -8.92
N SER A 83 1.05 -4.62 -7.73
CA SER A 83 2.03 -5.38 -6.94
C SER A 83 2.05 -6.86 -7.35
N TRP A 84 0.86 -7.42 -7.51
CA TRP A 84 0.64 -8.80 -7.96
C TRP A 84 -0.70 -8.91 -8.68
N ILE A 85 -0.82 -9.95 -9.51
CA ILE A 85 -2.06 -10.36 -10.14
C ILE A 85 -1.99 -11.86 -10.37
N ASP A 86 -3.08 -12.55 -10.07
CA ASP A 86 -3.17 -13.99 -10.27
C ASP A 86 -4.57 -14.44 -10.71
N ASN A 87 -4.64 -15.72 -11.06
CA ASN A 87 -5.88 -16.45 -11.30
C ASN A 87 -5.81 -17.73 -10.49
N THR A 88 -6.75 -17.91 -9.57
CA THR A 88 -6.77 -19.06 -8.66
C THR A 88 -7.13 -20.38 -9.33
N GLY A 89 -7.59 -20.34 -10.59
CA GLY A 89 -8.12 -21.52 -11.29
C GLY A 89 -9.46 -22.02 -10.73
N ASN A 90 -10.10 -21.25 -9.85
CA ASN A 90 -11.40 -21.58 -9.27
C ASN A 90 -12.21 -20.31 -8.97
N TYR A 91 -13.40 -20.16 -9.58
CA TYR A 91 -14.23 -18.97 -9.37
C TYR A 91 -14.79 -18.89 -7.93
N GLY A 92 -14.95 -20.03 -7.25
CA GLY A 92 -15.33 -20.09 -5.83
C GLY A 92 -14.25 -19.56 -4.88
N THR A 93 -13.00 -19.44 -5.33
CA THR A 93 -11.91 -18.75 -4.62
C THR A 93 -11.59 -17.39 -5.23
N GLY A 94 -12.47 -16.90 -6.12
CA GLY A 94 -12.44 -15.55 -6.66
C GLY A 94 -11.78 -15.36 -8.03
N GLY A 95 -11.37 -16.45 -8.70
CA GLY A 95 -10.83 -16.39 -10.06
C GLY A 95 -9.66 -15.41 -10.18
N TYR A 96 -9.84 -14.34 -10.95
CA TYR A 96 -8.81 -13.30 -11.14
C TYR A 96 -8.78 -12.30 -9.98
N ARG A 97 -7.60 -12.09 -9.40
CA ARG A 97 -7.37 -11.17 -8.28
C ARG A 97 -6.19 -10.26 -8.57
N ILE A 98 -6.24 -9.04 -8.06
CA ILE A 98 -5.17 -8.06 -8.21
C ILE A 98 -4.89 -7.38 -6.89
N GLY A 99 -3.61 -7.17 -6.60
CA GLY A 99 -3.12 -6.37 -5.50
C GLY A 99 -2.39 -5.12 -6.00
N PHE A 100 -2.65 -4.03 -5.32
CA PHE A 100 -1.98 -2.75 -5.49
C PHE A 100 -1.10 -2.47 -4.28
N ARG A 101 0.12 -2.04 -4.53
CA ARG A 101 0.97 -1.47 -3.49
C ARG A 101 0.93 0.04 -3.59
N SER A 102 0.73 0.67 -2.43
CA SER A 102 0.84 2.12 -2.28
C SER A 102 2.20 2.45 -1.68
N SER A 103 2.83 3.50 -2.18
CA SER A 103 4.05 4.07 -1.60
C SER A 103 3.89 5.57 -1.44
N GLY A 104 4.30 6.08 -0.29
CA GLY A 104 4.29 7.49 0.04
C GLY A 104 5.64 7.95 0.58
N ARG A 105 5.61 9.02 1.36
CA ARG A 105 6.82 9.63 1.94
C ARG A 105 6.72 9.64 3.44
N TYR A 106 7.84 9.43 4.11
CA TYR A 106 7.93 9.54 5.56
C TYR A 106 9.27 10.14 6.00
N SER A 107 9.24 10.73 7.18
CA SER A 107 10.40 11.29 7.87
C SER A 107 10.09 11.42 9.36
N ILE A 108 11.08 11.81 10.17
CA ILE A 108 10.86 12.12 11.59
C ILE A 108 9.84 13.26 11.84
N LYS A 109 9.46 14.01 10.81
CA LYS A 109 8.45 15.07 10.93
C LYS A 109 7.04 14.59 10.66
N GLY A 110 6.86 13.38 10.13
CA GLY A 110 5.58 12.83 9.72
C GLY A 110 5.64 11.99 8.44
N ALA A 111 4.47 11.53 8.01
CA ALA A 111 4.30 10.69 6.83
C ALA A 111 3.04 11.06 6.04
N THR A 112 3.07 10.78 4.73
CA THR A 112 1.91 10.92 3.83
C THR A 112 1.81 9.71 2.91
N LEU A 113 0.59 9.23 2.70
CA LEU A 113 0.30 8.07 1.85
C LEU A 113 -1.04 8.25 1.14
N VAL A 114 -1.04 8.17 -0.20
CA VAL A 114 -2.27 7.99 -0.98
C VAL A 114 -2.46 6.50 -1.22
N SER A 115 -3.60 5.95 -0.78
CA SER A 115 -3.88 4.51 -0.81
C SER A 115 -5.38 4.25 -1.04
N GLY A 116 -5.75 3.00 -1.33
CA GLY A 116 -7.14 2.56 -1.22
C GLY A 116 -7.62 2.35 0.22
N ILE A 117 -6.73 2.48 1.20
CA ILE A 117 -7.02 2.28 2.61
C ILE A 117 -7.00 3.61 3.35
N GLU A 118 -8.02 3.83 4.16
CA GLU A 118 -8.04 4.85 5.20
C GLU A 118 -7.49 4.26 6.51
N HIS A 119 -6.43 4.87 7.02
CA HIS A 119 -5.76 4.52 8.26
C HIS A 119 -6.29 5.42 9.38
N ARG A 120 -7.04 4.85 10.34
CA ARG A 120 -7.65 5.60 11.45
C ARG A 120 -7.06 5.21 12.79
N THR A 121 -6.80 6.22 13.62
CA THR A 121 -6.59 6.07 15.05
C THR A 121 -7.93 6.19 15.76
N ILE A 122 -8.36 5.15 16.48
CA ILE A 122 -9.64 5.15 17.20
C ILE A 122 -9.45 5.79 18.59
N ASP A 123 -8.32 5.50 19.24
CA ASP A 123 -7.92 6.04 20.54
C ASP A 123 -6.38 6.07 20.63
N ASP A 124 -5.84 6.41 21.80
CA ASP A 124 -4.38 6.53 22.00
C ASP A 124 -3.61 5.20 21.81
N HIS A 125 -4.29 4.06 21.64
CA HIS A 125 -3.65 2.74 21.55
C HIS A 125 -4.14 1.87 20.39
N THR A 126 -5.22 2.27 19.71
CA THR A 126 -5.92 1.44 18.73
C THR A 126 -5.89 2.07 17.35
N PHE A 127 -5.47 1.27 16.38
CA PHE A 127 -5.43 1.59 14.97
C PHE A 127 -6.38 0.67 14.19
N THR A 128 -7.07 1.21 13.18
CA THR A 128 -7.91 0.43 12.26
C THR A 128 -7.72 0.86 10.81
N MET A 129 -8.09 -0.02 9.89
CA MET A 129 -8.04 0.18 8.45
C MET A 129 -9.41 -0.02 7.86
N ASN A 130 -9.83 0.91 6.99
CA ASN A 130 -11.04 0.75 6.20
C ASN A 130 -10.70 0.84 4.71
N MET A 131 -11.18 -0.12 3.92
CA MET A 131 -11.16 -0.01 2.47
C MET A 131 -12.04 1.19 2.07
N SER A 132 -11.41 2.23 1.54
CA SER A 132 -12.08 3.41 1.00
C SER A 132 -12.27 3.30 -0.50
N ALA A 133 -11.30 2.68 -1.19
CA ALA A 133 -11.30 2.54 -2.63
C ALA A 133 -12.45 1.67 -3.13
N LYS A 134 -12.99 2.06 -4.29
CA LYS A 134 -13.92 1.24 -5.06
C LYS A 134 -13.35 1.04 -6.45
N MET A 135 -13.47 -0.19 -6.97
CA MET A 135 -12.95 -0.54 -8.28
C MET A 135 -14.07 -1.03 -9.20
N THR A 136 -13.97 -0.67 -10.48
CA THR A 136 -14.77 -1.27 -11.55
C THR A 136 -13.86 -1.77 -12.66
N ALA A 137 -14.18 -2.94 -13.21
CA ALA A 137 -13.50 -3.51 -14.38
C ALA A 137 -14.37 -3.36 -15.63
N GLU A 138 -13.82 -2.84 -16.70
CA GLU A 138 -14.44 -2.84 -18.03
C GLU A 138 -13.77 -3.91 -18.90
N TYR A 139 -14.57 -4.86 -19.38
CA TYR A 139 -14.10 -5.99 -20.16
C TYR A 139 -15.19 -6.44 -21.14
N LYS A 140 -14.81 -6.68 -22.40
CA LYS A 140 -15.74 -7.09 -23.48
C LYS A 140 -16.98 -6.18 -23.60
N GLY A 141 -16.81 -4.88 -23.38
CA GLY A 141 -17.88 -3.88 -23.45
C GLY A 141 -18.86 -3.89 -22.26
N LYS A 142 -18.59 -4.67 -21.21
CA LYS A 142 -19.36 -4.71 -19.96
C LYS A 142 -18.55 -4.12 -18.82
N ARG A 143 -19.27 -3.52 -17.85
CA ARG A 143 -18.69 -2.97 -16.63
C ARG A 143 -19.09 -3.83 -15.43
N TYR A 144 -18.10 -4.25 -14.66
CA TYR A 144 -18.23 -5.08 -13.47
C TYR A 144 -17.84 -4.27 -12.24
N ALA A 145 -18.68 -4.30 -11.21
CA ALA A 145 -18.29 -3.82 -9.89
C ALA A 145 -17.37 -4.87 -9.24
N CYS A 146 -16.18 -4.45 -8.82
CA CYS A 146 -15.20 -5.34 -8.21
C CYS A 146 -15.44 -5.39 -6.69
N SER A 147 -15.39 -6.59 -6.11
CA SER A 147 -15.43 -6.77 -4.67
C SER A 147 -14.02 -6.68 -4.07
N GLU A 148 -13.96 -6.17 -2.84
CA GLU A 148 -12.74 -6.19 -2.04
C GLU A 148 -12.22 -7.62 -1.85
N PHE A 149 -10.91 -7.80 -1.96
CA PHE A 149 -10.22 -9.06 -1.67
C PHE A 149 -9.40 -8.97 -0.39
N SER A 150 -8.59 -7.93 -0.26
CA SER A 150 -7.64 -7.84 0.84
C SER A 150 -7.24 -6.41 1.18
N THR A 151 -6.92 -6.19 2.45
CA THR A 151 -6.19 -5.02 2.94
C THR A 151 -4.97 -5.50 3.71
N GLY A 152 -3.82 -4.89 3.46
CA GLY A 152 -2.60 -5.04 4.24
C GLY A 152 -2.22 -3.68 4.82
N GLY A 153 -1.83 -3.64 6.09
CA GLY A 153 -1.39 -2.40 6.74
C GLY A 153 -0.04 -1.91 6.25
N LEU A 154 0.59 -1.04 7.05
CA LEU A 154 1.91 -0.45 6.80
C LEU A 154 3.06 -1.47 6.97
N ASN A 155 2.97 -2.59 6.26
CA ASN A 155 3.93 -3.69 6.30
C ASN A 155 5.12 -3.45 5.35
N TYR A 156 5.03 -2.46 4.48
CA TYR A 156 6.14 -1.95 3.70
C TYR A 156 6.67 -0.67 4.34
N LYS A 157 7.98 -0.43 4.24
CA LYS A 157 8.60 0.76 4.83
C LYS A 157 7.94 2.07 4.38
N ASP A 158 7.43 2.11 3.15
CA ASP A 158 6.90 3.30 2.51
C ASP A 158 5.39 3.26 2.28
N GLY A 159 4.66 2.24 2.76
CA GLY A 159 3.22 2.19 2.58
C GLY A 159 2.58 0.84 2.81
N ASP A 160 1.48 0.61 2.11
CA ASP A 160 0.53 -0.46 2.35
C ASP A 160 0.19 -1.24 1.08
N GLU A 161 -0.77 -2.16 1.19
CA GLU A 161 -1.27 -2.93 0.07
C GLU A 161 -2.78 -3.14 0.18
N PHE A 162 -3.47 -3.13 -0.96
CA PHE A 162 -4.91 -3.41 -1.02
C PHE A 162 -5.23 -4.16 -2.31
N GLY A 163 -6.31 -4.94 -2.32
CA GLY A 163 -6.61 -5.83 -3.43
C GLY A 163 -8.09 -6.04 -3.67
N PHE A 164 -8.40 -6.44 -4.90
CA PHE A 164 -9.76 -6.67 -5.39
C PHE A 164 -9.84 -7.95 -6.21
N TYR A 165 -11.04 -8.53 -6.25
CA TYR A 165 -11.41 -9.47 -7.30
C TYR A 165 -11.75 -8.70 -8.59
N LEU A 166 -11.23 -9.13 -9.74
CA LEU A 166 -11.46 -8.43 -11.01
C LEU A 166 -12.93 -8.54 -11.44
N PHE A 167 -13.53 -9.71 -11.24
CA PHE A 167 -14.88 -10.01 -11.68
C PHE A 167 -15.70 -10.55 -10.50
N PRO A 168 -16.98 -10.15 -10.35
CA PRO A 168 -17.85 -10.69 -9.32
C PRO A 168 -18.20 -12.16 -9.60
N SER A 169 -18.53 -12.92 -8.56
CA SER A 169 -18.92 -14.35 -8.70
C SER A 169 -20.06 -14.56 -9.69
N SER A 170 -21.03 -13.64 -9.72
CA SER A 170 -22.17 -13.68 -10.65
C SER A 170 -21.77 -13.63 -12.12
N ALA A 171 -20.64 -13.00 -12.48
CA ALA A 171 -20.13 -12.98 -13.84
C ALA A 171 -19.59 -14.35 -14.27
N TYR A 172 -19.03 -15.12 -13.34
CA TYR A 172 -18.62 -16.50 -13.57
C TYR A 172 -19.82 -17.45 -13.65
N GLU A 173 -20.78 -17.32 -12.73
CA GLU A 173 -22.00 -18.15 -12.68
C GLU A 173 -22.86 -18.02 -13.95
N SER A 174 -22.89 -16.83 -14.54
CA SER A 174 -23.62 -16.54 -15.79
C SER A 174 -22.81 -16.82 -17.07
N ASN A 175 -21.58 -17.34 -16.95
CA ASN A 175 -20.65 -17.58 -18.06
C ASN A 175 -20.30 -16.33 -18.89
N GLU A 176 -20.41 -15.13 -18.31
CA GLU A 176 -19.91 -13.91 -18.95
C GLU A 176 -18.38 -13.84 -18.96
N VAL A 177 -17.78 -14.44 -17.93
CA VAL A 177 -16.35 -14.53 -17.68
C VAL A 177 -16.02 -15.97 -17.33
N SER A 178 -14.91 -16.48 -17.86
CA SER A 178 -14.35 -17.80 -17.55
C SER A 178 -13.04 -17.69 -16.77
N LEU A 179 -12.44 -18.81 -16.40
CA LEU A 179 -11.12 -18.85 -15.77
C LEU A 179 -9.96 -18.83 -16.79
N ASN A 180 -10.26 -18.73 -18.09
CA ASN A 180 -9.26 -18.69 -19.16
C ASN A 180 -9.46 -17.46 -20.06
N GLU A 181 -9.84 -16.33 -19.46
CA GLU A 181 -9.99 -15.07 -20.18
C GLU A 181 -8.66 -14.59 -20.75
N THR A 182 -8.76 -13.99 -21.93
CA THR A 182 -7.63 -13.38 -22.64
C THR A 182 -8.03 -11.98 -23.10
N GLY A 183 -7.04 -11.10 -23.25
CA GLY A 183 -7.26 -9.73 -23.68
C GLY A 183 -7.24 -8.71 -22.55
N ILE A 184 -7.81 -7.54 -22.83
CA ILE A 184 -7.53 -6.33 -22.08
C ILE A 184 -8.70 -5.94 -21.18
N VAL A 185 -8.42 -5.76 -19.88
CA VAL A 185 -9.34 -5.21 -18.89
C VAL A 185 -8.89 -3.80 -18.52
N LYS A 186 -9.81 -2.83 -18.56
CA LYS A 186 -9.57 -1.50 -17.99
C LYS A 186 -10.11 -1.47 -16.57
N LEU A 187 -9.24 -1.25 -15.60
CA LEU A 187 -9.62 -1.03 -14.21
C LEU A 187 -9.75 0.46 -13.96
N THR A 188 -10.80 0.87 -13.25
CA THR A 188 -10.97 2.23 -12.74
C THR A 188 -11.16 2.17 -11.24
N VAL A 189 -10.36 2.92 -10.50
CA VAL A 189 -10.39 3.04 -9.05
C VAL A 189 -10.81 4.47 -8.68
N THR A 190 -11.69 4.56 -7.70
CA THR A 190 -12.21 5.81 -7.13
C THR A 190 -12.08 5.76 -5.62
N ASN A 191 -12.30 6.89 -4.96
CA ASN A 191 -12.24 7.00 -3.49
C ASN A 191 -10.89 6.56 -2.92
N LEU A 192 -9.79 6.90 -3.58
CA LEU A 192 -8.48 6.85 -2.94
C LEU A 192 -8.48 7.81 -1.74
N TYR A 193 -7.70 7.50 -0.72
CA TYR A 193 -7.62 8.27 0.51
C TYR A 193 -6.19 8.70 0.77
N LYS A 194 -6.02 9.96 1.15
CA LYS A 194 -4.75 10.54 1.53
C LYS A 194 -4.64 10.53 3.04
N ASN A 195 -3.81 9.63 3.54
CA ASN A 195 -3.44 9.53 4.95
C ASN A 195 -2.28 10.48 5.24
N VAL A 196 -2.42 11.27 6.31
CA VAL A 196 -1.42 12.25 6.75
C VAL A 196 -1.17 12.07 8.24
N TRP A 197 0.07 11.76 8.60
CA TRP A 197 0.55 11.76 9.97
C TRP A 197 1.48 12.94 10.19
N SER A 198 1.12 13.81 11.12
CA SER A 198 1.88 15.01 11.45
C SER A 198 2.18 15.04 12.94
N THR A 199 3.31 15.64 13.31
CA THR A 199 3.64 15.87 14.74
C THR A 199 2.55 16.71 15.40
N LYS A 200 2.19 16.35 16.63
CA LYS A 200 1.26 17.13 17.45
C LYS A 200 1.88 18.43 17.95
#